data_AF-A0A8H2ZLM0-F1
#
_entry.id   AF-A0A8H2ZLM0-F1
#
_cell.length_a   1.000
_cell.length_b   1.000
_cell.length_c   1.000
_cell.angle_alpha   90.00
_cell.angle_beta   90.00
_cell.angle_gamma   90.00
#
_symmetry.space_group_name_H-M   'P 1'
#
loop_
_entity.id
_entity.type
_entity.pdbx_description
1 polymer ?
#
loop_
_entity_poly.entity_id
_entity_poly.type
_entity_poly.pdbx_seq_one_letter_code
_entity_poly.pdbx_strand_id
1 'polypeptide(L)'
;MPPKRNPSTSNPQNPSDLTLLFKHTTHTILLLVPTTEPFTQILTTLLSVLQERYPEGLNAASPSTSTSTSQTNRKTPLPSSIQDIALAIPLDVYDPKKGWSELQLGLGDTPESLGLKEGGLIAFRFLADGENVEGDFEGGFEVLWPSYEEYGEEGADEDGEERTGGGGEEEEEDEL
;
A
#
# COMPACT_ATOMS: atom_id res chain seq x y z
N MET A 1 37.35 -35.67 11.87
CA MET A 1 37.07 -34.26 12.25
C MET A 1 36.11 -33.68 11.23
N PRO A 2 34.96 -33.12 11.62
CA PRO A 2 34.06 -32.46 10.68
C PRO A 2 34.60 -31.06 10.32
N PRO A 3 34.38 -30.57 9.09
CA PRO A 3 34.82 -29.25 8.68
C PRO A 3 34.00 -28.15 9.36
N LYS A 4 34.68 -27.09 9.82
CA LYS A 4 34.06 -25.88 10.35
C LYS A 4 33.32 -25.15 9.22
N ARG A 5 32.00 -25.07 9.30
CA ARG A 5 31.17 -24.17 8.46
C ARG A 5 31.53 -22.72 8.82
N ASN A 6 31.97 -21.93 7.84
CA ASN A 6 32.00 -20.48 8.00
C ASN A 6 30.57 -19.95 8.08
N PRO A 7 30.22 -19.11 9.08
CA PRO A 7 28.96 -18.41 9.07
C PRO A 7 28.95 -17.47 7.86
N SER A 8 27.93 -17.61 7.02
CA SER A 8 27.65 -16.72 5.90
C SER A 8 27.76 -15.27 6.37
N THR A 9 28.55 -14.47 5.65
CA THR A 9 28.62 -13.02 5.81
C THR A 9 27.22 -12.45 5.61
N SER A 10 26.48 -12.26 6.71
CA SER A 10 25.33 -11.37 6.73
C SER A 10 25.88 -9.99 6.39
N ASN A 11 25.37 -9.40 5.30
CA ASN A 11 25.66 -8.02 4.93
C ASN A 11 25.60 -7.15 6.20
N PRO A 12 26.66 -6.42 6.60
CA PRO A 12 26.59 -5.54 7.75
C PRO A 12 25.65 -4.40 7.36
N GLN A 13 24.38 -4.52 7.74
CA GLN A 13 23.43 -3.43 7.68
C GLN A 13 24.06 -2.29 8.48
N ASN A 14 24.21 -1.10 7.88
CA ASN A 14 24.76 0.00 8.66
C ASN A 14 23.74 0.28 9.78
N PRO A 15 24.19 0.51 11.02
CA PRO A 15 23.29 0.71 12.15
C PRO A 15 22.40 1.96 12.01
N SER A 16 22.63 2.75 10.96
CA SER A 16 21.95 4.00 10.64
C SER A 16 21.09 3.93 9.37
N ASP A 17 20.83 2.74 8.83
CA ASP A 17 19.93 2.58 7.67
C ASP A 17 18.47 2.46 8.15
N LEU A 18 17.54 3.06 7.42
CA LEU A 18 16.10 2.99 7.64
C LEU A 18 15.39 2.24 6.50
N THR A 19 14.41 1.43 6.82
CA THR A 19 13.43 0.96 5.85
C THR A 19 12.31 1.99 5.70
N LEU A 20 12.17 2.58 4.51
CA LEU A 20 11.08 3.50 4.18
C LEU A 20 10.07 2.84 3.25
N LEU A 21 8.79 3.15 3.45
CA LEU A 21 7.67 2.61 2.68
C LEU A 21 7.15 3.68 1.73
N PHE A 22 7.54 3.60 0.46
CA PHE A 22 7.08 4.48 -0.60
C PHE A 22 5.77 3.95 -1.18
N LYS A 23 4.68 4.72 -1.07
CA LYS A 23 3.36 4.32 -1.52
C LYS A 23 2.83 5.19 -2.65
N HIS A 24 2.23 4.52 -3.63
CA HIS A 24 1.46 5.13 -4.70
C HIS A 24 0.34 4.18 -5.09
N THR A 25 -0.91 4.64 -5.02
CA THR A 25 -2.11 3.83 -5.24
C THR A 25 -2.06 2.54 -4.42
N THR A 26 -2.07 1.37 -5.04
CA THR A 26 -1.96 0.05 -4.38
C THR A 26 -0.50 -0.40 -4.20
N HIS A 27 0.46 0.30 -4.79
CA HIS A 27 1.86 -0.10 -4.79
C HIS A 27 2.57 0.38 -3.52
N THR A 28 3.39 -0.48 -2.95
CA THR A 28 4.28 -0.16 -1.83
C THR A 28 5.68 -0.66 -2.18
N ILE A 29 6.63 0.26 -2.26
CA ILE A 29 8.04 0.00 -2.55
C ILE A 29 8.80 0.20 -1.24
N LEU A 30 9.52 -0.83 -0.80
CA LEU A 30 10.34 -0.78 0.40
C LEU A 30 11.78 -0.51 -0.03
N LEU A 31 12.35 0.60 0.43
CA LEU A 31 13.75 0.93 0.22
C LEU A 31 14.47 0.96 1.56
N LEU A 32 15.60 0.26 1.63
CA LEU A 32 16.57 0.42 2.71
C LEU A 32 17.48 1.59 2.33
N VAL A 33 17.43 2.67 3.12
CA VAL A 33 18.15 3.92 2.83
C VAL A 33 19.00 4.34 4.01
N PRO A 34 20.22 4.87 3.80
CA PRO A 34 20.98 5.54 4.85
C PRO A 34 20.26 6.81 5.33
N THR A 35 20.24 7.04 6.64
CA THR A 35 19.66 8.26 7.26
C THR A 35 20.26 9.58 6.75
N THR A 36 21.52 9.56 6.32
CA THR A 36 22.28 10.72 5.85
C THR A 36 22.27 10.87 4.33
N GLU A 37 21.62 9.96 3.61
CA GLU A 37 21.54 10.02 2.16
C GLU A 37 20.52 11.09 1.71
N PRO A 38 20.89 11.99 0.79
CA PRO A 38 19.94 12.98 0.27
C PRO A 38 18.79 12.35 -0.51
N PHE A 39 17.61 12.96 -0.43
CA PHE A 39 16.44 12.49 -1.16
C PHE A 39 16.62 12.45 -2.68
N THR A 40 17.49 13.27 -3.25
CA THR A 40 17.84 13.20 -4.68
C THR A 40 18.38 11.82 -5.09
N GLN A 41 19.22 11.22 -4.24
CA GLN A 41 19.77 9.88 -4.47
C GLN A 41 18.73 8.78 -4.19
N ILE A 42 17.93 8.96 -3.14
CA ILE A 42 16.84 8.04 -2.79
C ILE A 42 15.80 8.00 -3.93
N LEU A 43 15.40 9.15 -4.48
CA LEU A 43 14.47 9.25 -5.60
C LEU A 43 15.05 8.65 -6.88
N THR A 44 16.35 8.77 -7.11
CA THR A 44 17.04 8.11 -8.24
C THR A 44 16.92 6.59 -8.11
N THR A 45 17.14 6.07 -6.90
CA THR A 45 16.98 4.64 -6.60
C THR A 45 15.54 4.19 -6.76
N LEU A 46 14.58 4.95 -6.22
CA LEU A 46 13.15 4.70 -6.38
C LEU A 46 12.76 4.62 -7.86
N LEU A 47 13.14 5.61 -8.66
CA LEU A 47 12.82 5.67 -10.08
C LEU A 47 13.43 4.48 -10.84
N SER A 48 14.69 4.13 -10.54
CA SER A 48 15.35 2.96 -11.14
C SER A 48 14.59 1.66 -10.83
N VAL A 49 14.18 1.47 -9.57
CA VAL A 49 13.39 0.29 -9.14
C VAL A 49 12.04 0.27 -9.86
N LEU A 50 11.39 1.44 -9.97
CA LEU A 50 10.11 1.55 -10.67
C LEU A 50 10.25 1.18 -12.15
N GLN A 51 11.27 1.68 -12.84
CA GLN A 51 11.52 1.39 -14.25
C GLN A 51 11.86 -0.09 -14.51
N GLU A 52 12.63 -0.71 -13.62
CA GLU A 52 13.00 -2.12 -13.75
C GLU A 52 11.80 -3.05 -13.50
N ARG A 53 10.98 -2.75 -12.50
CA ARG A 53 9.91 -3.65 -12.02
C ARG A 53 8.55 -3.36 -12.65
N TYR A 54 8.32 -2.13 -13.10
CA TYR A 54 7.07 -1.65 -13.66
C TYR A 54 7.32 -0.87 -14.97
N PRO A 55 7.91 -1.50 -16.01
CA PRO A 55 8.24 -0.81 -17.27
C PRO A 55 7.01 -0.22 -17.97
N GLU A 56 5.83 -0.82 -17.75
CA GLU A 56 4.54 -0.36 -18.30
C GLU A 56 3.85 0.70 -17.41
N GLY A 57 4.47 1.13 -16.32
CA GLY A 57 3.91 2.07 -15.35
C GLY A 57 3.13 1.43 -14.20
N LEU A 58 2.64 2.29 -13.30
CA LEU A 58 1.92 1.89 -12.08
C LEU A 58 0.41 1.79 -12.33
N ASN A 59 -0.31 1.09 -11.45
CA ASN A 59 -1.77 1.01 -11.55
C ASN A 59 -2.37 2.37 -11.15
N ALA A 60 -3.31 2.90 -11.94
CA ALA A 60 -4.09 4.07 -11.54
C ALA A 60 -5.03 3.73 -10.37
N ALA A 61 -5.41 4.73 -9.56
CA ALA A 61 -6.19 4.53 -8.34
C ALA A 61 -7.66 4.15 -8.54
N SER A 62 -8.17 4.07 -9.77
CA SER A 62 -9.60 3.86 -10.01
C SER A 62 -9.96 2.39 -10.23
N PRO A 63 -10.68 1.74 -9.30
CA PRO A 63 -11.75 0.82 -9.67
C PRO A 63 -12.96 1.70 -10.05
N SER A 64 -13.09 2.09 -11.32
CA SER A 64 -14.26 2.85 -11.75
C SER A 64 -15.53 2.07 -11.41
N THR A 65 -16.40 2.67 -10.61
CA THR A 65 -17.79 2.28 -10.32
C THR A 65 -18.69 2.40 -11.57
N SER A 66 -18.11 2.32 -12.76
CA SER A 66 -18.82 2.41 -14.03
C SER A 66 -19.10 1.01 -14.52
N THR A 67 -20.37 0.63 -14.47
CA THR A 67 -20.99 -0.50 -15.16
C THR A 67 -20.83 -0.34 -16.68
N SER A 68 -19.60 -0.51 -17.17
CA SER A 68 -19.31 -0.57 -18.60
C SER A 68 -18.18 -1.56 -18.80
N THR A 69 -18.43 -2.54 -19.66
CA THR A 69 -17.69 -3.78 -19.90
C THR A 69 -16.32 -3.57 -20.57
N SER A 70 -15.62 -2.49 -20.25
CA SER A 70 -14.27 -2.16 -20.71
C SER A 70 -13.45 -1.70 -19.51
N GLN A 71 -13.07 -2.67 -18.69
CA GLN A 71 -12.10 -2.54 -17.61
C GLN A 71 -10.73 -2.24 -18.23
N THR A 72 -10.52 -0.99 -18.66
CA THR A 72 -9.23 -0.57 -19.20
C THR A 72 -8.25 -0.47 -18.04
N ASN A 73 -7.30 -1.39 -18.00
CA ASN A 73 -6.13 -1.41 -17.11
C ASN A 73 -5.29 -0.13 -17.33
N ARG A 74 -5.77 0.99 -16.79
CA ARG A 74 -5.13 2.30 -16.98
C ARG A 74 -3.87 2.35 -16.13
N LYS A 75 -2.74 2.46 -16.81
CA LYS A 75 -1.43 2.62 -16.17
C LYS A 75 -1.04 4.08 -16.11
N THR A 76 -0.49 4.51 -14.98
CA THR A 76 0.18 5.79 -14.84
C THR A 76 1.61 5.63 -15.35
N PRO A 77 2.01 6.33 -16.42
CA PRO A 77 3.37 6.22 -16.96
C PRO A 77 4.39 6.71 -15.93
N LEU A 78 5.58 6.11 -15.95
CA LEU A 78 6.68 6.56 -15.10
C LEU A 78 7.28 7.86 -15.65
N PRO A 79 7.72 8.78 -14.79
CA PRO A 79 8.40 9.98 -15.22
C PRO A 79 9.79 9.67 -15.78
N SER A 80 10.33 10.58 -16.59
CA SER A 80 11.69 10.49 -17.11
C SER A 80 12.73 11.03 -16.13
N SER A 81 12.31 11.93 -15.23
CA SER A 81 13.17 12.63 -14.27
C SER A 81 12.64 12.49 -12.85
N ILE A 82 13.55 12.50 -11.88
CA ILE A 82 13.20 12.54 -10.45
C ILE A 82 12.55 13.85 -10.02
N GLN A 83 12.67 14.91 -10.84
CA GLN A 83 12.06 16.22 -10.59
C GLN A 83 10.53 16.18 -10.73
N ASP A 84 10.02 15.22 -11.49
CA ASP A 84 8.59 15.02 -11.70
C ASP A 84 8.00 14.07 -10.64
N ILE A 85 8.70 13.86 -9.51
CA ILE A 85 8.24 13.04 -8.40
C ILE A 85 8.03 13.94 -7.18
N ALA A 86 6.78 14.10 -6.77
CA ALA A 86 6.43 14.76 -5.52
C ALA A 86 6.29 13.73 -4.39
N LEU A 87 6.68 14.11 -3.17
CA LEU A 87 6.59 13.27 -1.97
C LEU A 87 5.69 13.91 -0.92
N ALA A 88 5.05 13.09 -0.10
CA ALA A 88 4.32 13.56 1.08
C ALA A 88 4.41 12.58 2.24
N ILE A 89 4.24 13.11 3.44
CA ILE A 89 4.07 12.34 4.67
C ILE A 89 2.62 12.42 5.13
N PRO A 90 2.10 11.38 5.80
CA PRO A 90 0.74 11.42 6.31
C PRO A 90 0.63 12.49 7.41
N LEU A 91 -0.49 13.22 7.43
CA LEU A 91 -0.79 14.16 8.52
C LEU A 91 -0.95 13.42 9.87
N ASP A 92 -1.42 12.19 9.81
CA ASP A 92 -1.47 11.26 10.94
C ASP A 92 -0.98 9.88 10.48
N VAL A 93 0.11 9.41 11.06
CA VAL A 93 0.73 8.12 10.75
C VAL A 93 -0.22 6.95 11.03
N TYR A 94 -1.14 7.10 11.98
CA TYR A 94 -2.12 6.07 12.34
C TYR A 94 -3.42 6.18 11.54
N ASP A 95 -3.68 7.33 10.93
CA ASP A 95 -4.84 7.55 10.08
C ASP A 95 -4.51 8.34 8.81
N PRO A 96 -3.94 7.67 7.78
CA PRO A 96 -3.60 8.28 6.51
C PRO A 96 -4.80 8.87 5.75
N LYS A 97 -6.04 8.56 6.15
CA LYS A 97 -7.25 9.18 5.57
C LYS A 97 -7.40 10.64 5.95
N LYS A 98 -6.70 11.11 7.00
CA LYS A 98 -6.68 12.53 7.40
C LYS A 98 -5.95 13.41 6.39
N GLY A 99 -5.28 12.82 5.40
CA GLY A 99 -4.61 13.52 4.32
C GLY A 99 -3.10 13.51 4.47
N TRP A 100 -2.46 14.27 3.59
CA TRP A 100 -1.03 14.25 3.36
C TRP A 100 -0.46 15.66 3.43
N SER A 101 0.73 15.79 4.01
CA SER A 101 1.54 17.00 3.95
C SER A 101 2.63 16.80 2.90
N GLU A 102 2.56 17.54 1.81
CA GLU A 102 3.59 17.54 0.77
C GLU A 102 4.93 17.99 1.36
N LEU A 103 6.00 17.27 0.98
CA LEU A 103 7.36 17.57 1.37
C LEU A 103 7.99 18.54 0.36
N GLN A 104 8.29 19.75 0.81
CA GLN A 104 9.13 20.68 0.05
C GLN A 104 10.59 20.33 0.28
N LEU A 105 11.16 19.52 -0.62
CA LEU A 105 12.53 19.03 -0.49
C LEU A 105 13.55 20.05 -1.01
N GLY A 106 14.51 20.38 -0.14
CA GLY A 106 15.77 21.02 -0.52
C GLY A 106 16.80 20.04 -1.08
N LEU A 107 17.83 20.57 -1.74
CA LEU A 107 18.89 19.77 -2.40
C LEU A 107 19.67 18.85 -1.45
N GLY A 108 19.65 19.13 -0.14
CA GLY A 108 20.40 18.42 0.89
C GLY A 108 19.53 17.75 1.95
N ASP A 109 18.22 17.69 1.74
CA ASP A 109 17.33 17.08 2.72
C ASP A 109 17.56 15.57 2.75
N THR A 110 17.70 15.05 3.96
CA THR A 110 17.93 13.63 4.26
C THR A 110 16.78 13.08 5.11
N PRO A 111 16.58 11.75 5.17
CA PRO A 111 15.62 11.14 6.08
C PRO A 111 15.79 11.59 7.53
N GLU A 112 17.03 11.75 8.00
CA GLU A 112 17.33 12.25 9.35
C GLU A 112 16.84 13.69 9.54
N SER A 113 17.11 14.59 8.58
CA SER A 113 16.73 16.00 8.66
C SER A 113 15.20 16.20 8.71
N LEU A 114 14.45 15.29 8.08
CA LEU A 114 12.99 15.27 8.09
C LEU A 114 12.41 14.48 9.27
N GLY A 115 13.25 13.95 10.17
CA GLY A 115 12.83 13.21 11.35
C GLY A 115 12.15 11.87 11.04
N LEU A 116 12.44 11.28 9.88
CA LEU A 116 11.91 9.97 9.50
C LEU A 116 12.48 8.86 10.38
N LYS A 117 11.68 7.80 10.55
CA LYS A 117 11.99 6.66 11.40
C LYS A 117 11.84 5.37 10.63
N GLU A 118 12.31 4.28 11.23
CA GLU A 118 12.14 2.93 10.69
C GLU A 118 10.65 2.66 10.41
N GLY A 119 10.35 2.17 9.21
CA GLY A 119 8.99 1.95 8.74
C GLY A 119 8.25 3.23 8.34
N GLY A 120 8.94 4.35 8.18
CA GLY A 120 8.36 5.64 7.80
C GLY A 120 7.59 5.56 6.48
N LEU A 121 6.35 6.04 6.50
CA LEU A 121 5.46 6.05 5.35
C LEU A 121 5.62 7.34 4.53
N ILE A 122 5.87 7.19 3.24
CA ILE A 122 6.00 8.31 2.29
C ILE A 122 5.08 8.01 1.11
N ALA A 123 4.15 8.89 0.82
CA ALA A 123 3.42 8.83 -0.44
C ALA A 123 4.23 9.51 -1.54
N PHE A 124 4.12 9.02 -2.76
CA PHE A 124 4.68 9.68 -3.94
C PHE A 124 3.65 9.76 -5.06
N ARG A 125 3.80 10.77 -5.92
CA ARG A 125 3.02 10.92 -7.15
C ARG A 125 3.91 11.46 -8.27
N PHE A 126 3.45 11.28 -9.50
CA PHE A 126 4.12 11.85 -10.68
C PHE A 126 3.43 13.14 -11.08
N LEU A 127 4.23 14.18 -11.30
CA LEU A 127 3.76 15.49 -11.78
C LEU A 127 3.49 15.39 -13.29
N ALA A 128 2.40 16.03 -13.74
CA ALA A 128 2.14 16.17 -15.17
C ALA A 128 3.00 17.29 -15.77
N ASP A 129 3.36 17.16 -17.06
CA ASP A 129 4.10 18.20 -17.78
C ASP A 129 3.38 19.57 -17.68
N GLY A 130 4.04 20.55 -17.04
CA GLY A 130 3.52 21.92 -16.87
C GLY A 130 2.76 22.19 -15.57
N GLU A 131 2.72 21.24 -14.65
CA GLU A 131 2.12 21.40 -13.33
C GLU A 131 3.07 22.20 -12.41
N ASN A 132 2.68 23.43 -12.04
CA ASN A 132 3.45 24.24 -11.10
C ASN A 132 3.17 23.76 -9.66
N VAL A 133 4.23 23.57 -8.89
CA VAL A 133 4.21 23.17 -7.46
C VAL A 133 3.66 24.29 -6.54
N GLU A 134 3.44 25.49 -7.08
CA GLU A 134 2.87 26.63 -6.36
C GLU A 134 1.36 26.77 -6.62
N GLY A 135 0.56 25.94 -5.98
CA GLY A 135 -0.89 26.07 -6.01
C GLY A 135 -1.58 24.87 -5.36
N ASP A 136 -2.65 25.15 -4.62
CA ASP A 136 -3.52 24.16 -3.97
C ASP A 136 -3.98 23.11 -4.99
N PHE A 137 -3.26 22.01 -5.07
CA PHE A 137 -3.48 20.98 -6.07
C PHE A 137 -4.61 20.06 -5.59
N GLU A 138 -5.72 20.05 -6.31
CA GLU A 138 -6.93 19.28 -5.98
C GLU A 138 -6.71 17.75 -6.09
N GLY A 139 -5.59 17.30 -6.68
CA GLY A 139 -5.18 15.90 -6.77
C GLY A 139 -4.24 15.49 -5.65
N GLY A 140 -4.79 15.19 -4.47
CA GLY A 140 -4.00 14.72 -3.33
C GLY A 140 -3.20 13.44 -3.59
N PHE A 141 -2.41 13.02 -2.60
CA PHE A 141 -1.65 11.77 -2.67
C PHE A 141 -2.58 10.55 -2.54
N GLU A 142 -2.82 9.85 -3.65
CA GLU A 142 -3.68 8.68 -3.71
C GLU A 142 -2.95 7.44 -3.18
N VAL A 143 -3.30 6.99 -1.98
CA VAL A 143 -2.78 5.75 -1.37
C VAL A 143 -3.95 4.86 -0.98
N LEU A 144 -4.00 3.67 -1.56
CA LEU A 144 -5.01 2.66 -1.30
C LEU A 144 -4.44 1.62 -0.34
N TRP A 145 -5.23 1.29 0.68
CA TRP A 145 -4.90 0.24 1.64
C TRP A 145 -5.61 -1.04 1.21
N PRO A 146 -4.89 -2.17 1.11
CA PRO A 146 -5.53 -3.46 0.92
C PRO A 146 -6.53 -3.71 2.06
N SER A 147 -7.81 -3.92 1.74
CA SER A 147 -8.82 -4.40 2.69
C SER A 147 -8.86 -5.92 2.64
N TYR A 148 -8.84 -6.57 3.81
CA TYR A 148 -8.90 -8.03 3.94
C TYR A 148 -10.35 -8.58 3.96
N GLU A 149 -11.36 -7.78 3.60
CA GLU A 149 -12.78 -8.11 3.78
C GLU A 149 -13.31 -9.25 2.89
N GLU A 150 -12.48 -9.98 2.14
CA GLU A 150 -12.91 -11.02 1.19
C GLU A 150 -12.82 -12.47 1.72
N TYR A 151 -12.57 -12.69 3.01
CA TYR A 151 -12.48 -14.04 3.59
C TYR A 151 -13.36 -14.26 4.82
N GLY A 152 -14.65 -13.92 4.72
CA GLY A 152 -15.62 -14.23 5.77
C GLY A 152 -16.96 -14.59 5.19
N GLU A 153 -17.38 -15.83 5.44
CA GLU A 153 -18.75 -16.37 5.32
C GLU A 153 -19.01 -17.31 4.12
N GLU A 154 -18.20 -18.38 4.01
CA GLU A 154 -18.69 -19.63 3.40
C GLU A 154 -19.29 -20.51 4.51
N GLY A 155 -20.60 -20.35 4.74
CA GLY A 155 -21.54 -21.35 5.28
C GLY A 155 -21.10 -22.18 6.48
N ALA A 156 -21.15 -21.60 7.68
CA ALA A 156 -21.26 -22.38 8.91
C ALA A 156 -22.74 -22.65 9.24
N ASP A 157 -23.34 -23.60 8.53
CA ASP A 157 -24.63 -24.19 8.91
C ASP A 157 -24.37 -25.54 9.64
N GLU A 158 -23.81 -25.48 10.85
CA GLU A 158 -24.11 -26.45 11.93
C GLU A 158 -25.38 -25.88 12.61
N ASP A 159 -26.44 -26.57 13.03
CA ASP A 159 -26.78 -27.91 13.49
C ASP A 159 -28.33 -27.95 13.69
N GLY A 160 -29.06 -29.05 13.46
CA GLY A 160 -29.54 -29.89 14.59
C GLY A 160 -31.05 -29.82 14.87
N GLU A 161 -31.75 -30.94 14.57
CA GLU A 161 -33.04 -31.42 15.15
C GLU A 161 -34.34 -30.69 14.72
N GLU A 162 -35.37 -31.37 14.19
CA GLU A 162 -36.40 -32.04 14.99
C GLU A 162 -37.00 -33.30 14.32
N ARG A 163 -37.23 -34.31 15.16
CA ARG A 163 -37.89 -35.58 14.88
C ARG A 163 -39.37 -35.37 14.54
N THR A 164 -39.83 -35.77 13.37
CA THR A 164 -41.25 -36.06 13.14
C THR A 164 -41.47 -37.57 13.12
N GLY A 165 -41.77 -38.13 14.29
CA GLY A 165 -42.32 -39.47 14.43
C GLY A 165 -43.74 -39.51 13.91
N GLY A 166 -43.97 -40.25 12.83
CA GLY A 166 -45.29 -40.54 12.28
C GLY A 166 -45.85 -41.85 12.81
N GLY A 167 -47.15 -41.85 13.08
CA GLY A 167 -47.97 -43.01 13.46
C GLY A 167 -48.60 -42.77 14.83
N GLY A 168 -49.92 -42.75 15.02
CA GLY A 168 -51.07 -43.00 14.15
C GLY A 168 -52.30 -43.09 15.07
N GLU A 169 -53.45 -42.63 14.58
CA GLU A 169 -54.83 -43.11 14.83
C GLU A 169 -55.37 -43.13 16.28
N GLU A 170 -56.39 -42.30 16.58
CA GLU A 170 -57.84 -42.66 16.73
C GLU A 170 -58.17 -42.83 18.24
N GLU A 171 -59.27 -42.44 18.90
CA GLU A 171 -60.67 -42.03 18.64
C GLU A 171 -61.10 -41.05 19.77
N GLU A 172 -62.04 -40.12 19.57
CA GLU A 172 -63.42 -40.07 20.14
C GLU A 172 -63.54 -40.50 21.63
N GLU A 173 -64.23 -39.83 22.57
CA GLU A 173 -65.61 -39.32 22.59
C GLU A 173 -65.81 -38.35 23.77
N ASP A 174 -66.96 -37.69 23.74
CA ASP A 174 -67.60 -36.74 24.67
C ASP A 174 -67.58 -37.06 26.18
N GLU A 175 -67.71 -36.03 27.04
CA GLU A 175 -68.98 -35.73 27.74
C GLU A 175 -68.84 -34.59 28.79
N LEU A 176 -69.96 -33.86 28.92
CA LEU A 176 -70.35 -33.03 30.07
C LEU A 176 -70.85 -33.90 31.23
#